data_AF-A0A947YQX8-F1
#
_entry.id   AF-A0A947YQX8-F1
#
_cell.length_a   1.000
_cell.length_b   1.000
_cell.length_c   1.000
_cell.angle_alpha   90.00
_cell.angle_beta   90.00
_cell.angle_gamma   90.00
#
_symmetry.space_group_name_H-M   'P 1'
#
loop_
_entity.id
_entity.type
_entity.pdbx_description
1 polymer ?
#
loop_
_entity_poly.entity_id
_entity_poly.type
_entity_poly.pdbx_seq_one_letter_code
_entity_poly.pdbx_strand_id
1 'polypeptide(L)'
;MFRRTVFFIFVLLSLLPGSVRASYISLSTTISSKVEGDTLDISVSIVNKGDESAYGVQAEIGTAGSKFLADKVQELGIDQTYQASEQIRLNLQKGKHLIQLNLR
;
A
#
# COMPACT_ATOMS: atom_id res chain seq x y z
N MET A 1 54.58 20.13 2.46
CA MET A 1 53.52 20.66 1.56
C MET A 1 52.29 19.75 1.51
N PHE A 2 52.45 18.41 1.47
CA PHE A 2 51.36 17.41 1.39
C PHE A 2 50.27 17.47 2.49
N ARG A 3 50.65 17.73 3.75
CA ARG A 3 49.70 17.74 4.90
C ARG A 3 48.63 18.84 4.85
N ARG A 4 48.90 19.97 4.17
CA ARG A 4 47.97 21.10 4.07
C ARG A 4 46.88 20.86 3.03
N THR A 5 47.21 20.13 1.96
CA THR A 5 46.28 19.82 0.87
C THR A 5 45.21 18.81 1.29
N VAL A 6 45.59 17.81 2.10
CA VAL A 6 44.65 16.79 2.61
C VAL A 6 43.59 17.41 3.54
N PHE A 7 43.99 18.39 4.36
CA PHE A 7 43.08 19.08 5.28
C PHE A 7 42.02 19.91 4.52
N PHE A 8 42.42 20.57 3.43
CA PHE A 8 41.50 21.34 2.58
C PHE A 8 40.45 20.46 1.89
N ILE A 9 40.82 19.25 1.46
CA ILE A 9 39.89 18.31 0.82
C ILE A 9 38.83 17.83 1.80
N PHE A 10 39.20 17.52 3.05
CA PHE A 10 38.24 17.10 4.08
C PHE A 10 37.23 18.19 4.47
N VAL A 11 37.69 19.44 4.56
CA VAL A 11 36.80 20.59 4.84
C VAL A 11 35.83 20.83 3.67
N LEU A 12 36.32 20.71 2.43
CA LEU A 12 35.48 20.89 1.24
C LEU A 12 34.39 19.80 1.10
N LEU A 13 34.69 18.55 1.50
CA LEU A 13 33.72 17.46 1.52
C LEU A 13 32.65 17.61 2.62
N SER A 14 32.98 18.24 3.75
CA SER A 14 32.02 18.48 4.84
C SER A 14 30.97 19.58 4.54
N LEU A 15 31.17 20.34 3.47
CA LEU A 15 30.27 21.41 3.02
C LEU A 15 29.23 20.96 2.00
N LEU A 16 29.23 19.69 1.60
CA LEU A 16 28.18 19.14 0.74
C LEU A 16 26.97 18.81 1.62
N PRO A 17 25.81 19.49 1.47
CA PRO A 17 24.59 19.10 2.14
C PRO A 17 24.07 17.81 1.48
N GLY A 18 24.65 16.67 1.84
CA GLY A 18 24.13 15.36 1.53
C GLY A 18 22.93 15.07 2.43
N SER A 19 21.79 15.71 2.17
CA SER A 19 20.55 15.29 2.79
C SER A 19 20.18 13.92 2.22
N VAL A 20 20.53 12.86 2.94
CA VAL A 20 19.99 11.53 2.68
C VAL A 20 18.49 11.62 2.92
N ARG A 21 17.70 11.71 1.85
CA ARG A 21 16.25 11.62 1.92
C ARG A 21 15.93 10.16 2.21
N ALA A 22 15.33 9.89 3.37
CA ALA A 22 14.76 8.58 3.62
C ALA A 22 13.53 8.43 2.72
N SER A 23 13.55 7.43 1.84
CA SER A 23 12.37 7.05 1.07
C SER A 23 11.36 6.34 1.99
N TYR A 24 10.09 6.41 1.63
CA TYR A 24 8.99 5.80 2.35
C TYR A 24 7.91 5.28 1.42
N ILE A 25 7.28 4.18 1.83
CA ILE A 25 6.08 3.64 1.22
C ILE A 25 4.86 4.18 1.97
N SER A 26 3.86 4.67 1.26
CA SER A 26 2.58 5.12 1.84
C SER A 26 1.42 4.59 1.01
N LEU A 27 0.57 3.74 1.58
CA LEU A 27 -0.54 3.13 0.87
C LEU A 27 -1.87 3.76 1.29
N SER A 28 -2.46 4.55 0.41
CA SER A 28 -3.81 5.09 0.59
C SER A 28 -4.83 4.05 0.16
N THR A 29 -5.67 3.62 1.11
CA THR A 29 -6.60 2.51 0.89
C THR A 29 -8.04 2.99 1.00
N THR A 30 -8.83 2.73 -0.04
CA THR A 30 -10.27 2.99 -0.08
C THR A 30 -11.02 1.67 -0.16
N ILE A 31 -12.02 1.51 0.70
CA ILE A 31 -12.93 0.35 0.67
C ILE A 31 -14.33 0.90 0.41
N SER A 32 -15.00 0.34 -0.59
CA SER A 32 -16.41 0.58 -0.85
C SER A 32 -17.18 -0.72 -0.81
N SER A 33 -18.40 -0.68 -0.29
CA SER A 33 -19.31 -1.81 -0.35
C SER A 33 -20.68 -1.39 -0.81
N LYS A 34 -21.35 -2.27 -1.55
CA LYS A 34 -22.71 -2.09 -2.04
C LYS A 34 -23.48 -3.37 -1.86
N VAL A 35 -24.74 -3.26 -1.45
CA VAL A 35 -25.65 -4.41 -1.40
C VAL A 35 -26.64 -4.27 -2.54
N GLU A 36 -26.70 -5.27 -3.41
CA GLU A 36 -27.66 -5.40 -4.50
C GLU A 36 -28.38 -6.74 -4.38
N GLY A 37 -29.67 -6.70 -4.01
CA GLY A 37 -30.44 -7.92 -3.77
C GLY A 37 -29.87 -8.76 -2.62
N ASP A 38 -29.41 -9.97 -2.94
CA ASP A 38 -28.76 -10.92 -2.03
C ASP A 38 -27.23 -10.90 -2.15
N THR A 39 -26.64 -9.94 -2.87
CA THR A 39 -25.20 -9.86 -3.10
C THR A 39 -24.60 -8.62 -2.43
N LEU A 40 -23.49 -8.82 -1.73
CA LEU A 40 -22.60 -7.78 -1.22
C LEU A 40 -21.40 -7.67 -2.16
N ASP A 41 -21.31 -6.56 -2.88
CA ASP A 41 -20.15 -6.19 -3.66
C ASP A 41 -19.17 -5.42 -2.77
N ILE A 42 -17.92 -5.86 -2.73
CA ILE A 42 -16.84 -5.19 -2.01
C ILE A 42 -15.79 -4.80 -3.04
N SER A 43 -15.34 -3.56 -3.02
CA SER A 43 -14.23 -3.08 -3.86
C SER A 43 -13.18 -2.39 -2.99
N VAL A 44 -11.92 -2.68 -3.29
CA VAL A 44 -10.75 -2.15 -2.61
C VAL A 44 -9.88 -1.48 -3.65
N SER A 45 -9.49 -0.23 -3.38
CA SER A 45 -8.55 0.52 -4.20
C SER A 45 -7.39 0.96 -3.32
N ILE A 46 -6.18 0.59 -3.70
CA ILE A 46 -4.95 0.91 -2.97
C ILE A 46 -4.07 1.73 -3.90
N VAL A 47 -3.66 2.92 -3.47
CA VAL A 47 -2.79 3.82 -4.23
C VAL A 47 -1.49 4.03 -3.46
N ASN A 48 -0.35 3.83 -4.12
CA ASN A 48 0.94 4.14 -3.54
C ASN A 48 1.19 5.66 -3.62
N LYS A 49 1.12 6.34 -2.48
CA LYS A 49 1.40 7.77 -2.28
C LYS A 49 2.77 8.02 -1.63
N GLY A 50 3.61 6.99 -1.57
CA GLY A 50 5.00 7.11 -1.13
C GLY A 50 5.90 7.70 -2.22
N ASP A 51 7.18 7.79 -1.94
CA ASP A 51 8.23 8.15 -2.90
C ASP A 51 9.09 6.94 -3.31
N GLU A 52 8.62 5.73 -2.99
CA GLU A 52 9.21 4.43 -3.37
C GLU A 52 8.12 3.43 -3.77
N SER A 53 8.46 2.49 -4.66
CA SER A 53 7.60 1.36 -5.03
C SER A 53 7.26 0.46 -3.84
N ALA A 54 6.02 -0.02 -3.76
CA ALA A 54 5.63 -1.06 -2.82
C ALA A 54 5.72 -2.43 -3.49
N TYR A 55 6.26 -3.44 -2.80
CA TYR A 55 6.46 -4.77 -3.37
C TYR A 55 5.54 -5.80 -2.72
N GLY A 56 5.04 -6.73 -3.53
CA GLY A 56 4.24 -7.86 -3.05
C GLY A 56 2.84 -7.50 -2.54
N VAL A 57 2.31 -6.34 -2.92
CA VAL A 57 1.01 -5.83 -2.43
C VAL A 57 -0.12 -6.78 -2.77
N GLN A 58 -0.86 -7.21 -1.75
CA GLN A 58 -2.00 -8.10 -1.88
C GLN A 58 -3.12 -7.71 -0.91
N ALA A 59 -4.37 -7.70 -1.38
CA ALA A 59 -5.54 -7.52 -0.53
C ALA A 59 -6.14 -8.86 -0.10
N GLU A 60 -6.45 -8.99 1.19
CA GLU A 60 -7.32 -10.03 1.74
C GLU A 60 -8.63 -9.39 2.19
N ILE A 61 -9.75 -9.81 1.59
CA ILE A 61 -11.11 -9.35 1.92
C ILE A 61 -11.81 -10.46 2.72
N GLY A 62 -12.23 -10.16 3.94
CA GLY A 62 -12.95 -11.10 4.80
C GLY A 62 -14.37 -10.64 5.12
N THR A 63 -15.32 -11.57 5.10
CA THR A 63 -16.68 -11.36 5.65
C THR A 63 -17.28 -12.69 6.11
N ALA A 64 -18.11 -12.65 7.16
CA ALA A 64 -18.94 -13.78 7.61
C ALA A 64 -18.20 -15.14 7.70
N GLY A 65 -16.93 -15.14 8.11
CA GLY A 65 -16.09 -16.34 8.25
C GLY A 65 -15.41 -16.82 6.97
N SER A 66 -15.66 -16.18 5.83
CA SER A 66 -14.97 -16.44 4.56
C SER A 66 -13.88 -15.39 4.31
N LYS A 67 -12.83 -15.81 3.62
CA LYS A 67 -11.72 -14.95 3.20
C LYS A 67 -11.48 -15.13 1.71
N PHE A 68 -11.40 -14.01 1.01
CA PHE A 68 -10.97 -13.91 -0.36
C PHE A 68 -9.58 -13.28 -0.38
N LEU A 69 -8.64 -13.93 -1.06
CA LEU A 69 -7.29 -13.42 -1.25
C LEU A 69 -7.17 -13.01 -2.71
N ALA A 70 -7.06 -11.70 -2.95
CA ALA A 70 -6.94 -11.15 -4.29
C ALA A 70 -5.56 -11.44 -4.90
N ASP A 71 -5.43 -11.22 -6.20
CA ASP A 71 -4.16 -11.39 -6.90
C ASP A 71 -3.09 -10.46 -6.32
N LYS A 72 -1.87 -10.97 -6.24
CA LYS A 72 -0.70 -10.22 -5.75
C LYS A 72 -0.10 -9.40 -6.88
N VAL A 73 0.17 -8.13 -6.61
CA VAL A 73 1.00 -7.31 -7.48
C VAL A 73 2.46 -7.39 -7.00
N GLN A 74 3.38 -7.70 -7.90
CA GLN A 74 4.79 -7.85 -7.53
C GLN A 74 5.42 -6.50 -7.19
N GLU A 75 5.02 -5.44 -7.90
CA GLU A 75 5.46 -4.07 -7.69
C GLU A 75 4.30 -3.10 -7.98
N LEU A 76 4.06 -2.17 -7.06
CA LEU A 76 3.13 -1.06 -7.18
C LEU A 76 3.94 0.24 -7.15
N GLY A 77 4.18 0.81 -8.32
CA GLY A 77 4.94 2.05 -8.48
C GLY A 77 4.27 3.26 -7.83
N ILE A 78 5.01 4.36 -7.74
CA ILE A 78 4.50 5.63 -7.20
C ILE A 78 3.27 6.08 -8.00
N ASP A 79 2.24 6.51 -7.28
CA ASP A 79 0.91 6.90 -7.78
C ASP A 79 0.14 5.82 -8.55
N GLN A 80 0.66 4.60 -8.63
CA GLN A 80 -0.08 3.49 -9.23
C GLN A 80 -1.17 2.98 -8.30
N THR A 81 -2.21 2.44 -8.93
CA THR A 81 -3.39 1.92 -8.25
C THR A 81 -3.49 0.41 -8.43
N TYR A 82 -3.67 -0.29 -7.33
CA TYR A 82 -4.08 -1.68 -7.28
C TYR A 82 -5.55 -1.77 -6.92
N GLN A 83 -6.30 -2.62 -7.62
CA GLN A 83 -7.73 -2.81 -7.39
C GLN A 83 -8.04 -4.28 -7.17
N ALA A 84 -8.94 -4.54 -6.22
CA ALA A 84 -9.50 -5.85 -5.97
C ALA A 84 -10.99 -5.72 -5.70
N SER A 85 -11.77 -6.70 -6.15
CA SER A 85 -13.21 -6.75 -5.88
C SER A 85 -13.65 -8.18 -5.61
N GLU A 86 -14.63 -8.33 -4.73
CA GLU A 86 -15.25 -9.61 -4.44
C GLU A 86 -16.76 -9.47 -4.28
N GLN A 87 -17.50 -10.46 -4.77
CA GLN A 87 -18.95 -10.53 -4.64
C GLN A 87 -19.34 -11.66 -3.70
N ILE A 88 -20.17 -11.34 -2.71
CA ILE A 88 -20.49 -12.28 -1.63
C ILE A 88 -21.99 -12.42 -1.50
N ARG A 89 -22.50 -13.63 -1.66
CA ARG A 89 -23.92 -13.92 -1.44
C ARG A 89 -24.23 -13.83 0.05
N LEU A 90 -25.07 -12.87 0.42
CA LEU A 90 -25.63 -12.70 1.74
C LEU A 90 -26.73 -13.74 1.95
N ASN A 91 -26.49 -14.70 2.84
CA ASN A 91 -27.59 -15.48 3.38
C ASN A 91 -28.39 -14.53 4.29
N LEU A 92 -29.66 -14.27 3.95
CA LEU A 92 -30.54 -13.15 4.37
C LEU A 92 -30.84 -13.03 5.88
N GLN A 93 -29.97 -13.52 6.76
CA GLN A 93 -30.06 -13.25 8.19
C GLN A 93 -29.74 -11.77 8.42
N LYS A 94 -30.79 -10.96 8.60
CA LYS A 94 -30.69 -9.56 9.00
C LYS A 94 -29.69 -9.42 10.16
N GLY A 95 -28.59 -8.71 9.92
CA GLY A 95 -27.54 -8.55 10.90
C GLY A 95 -26.43 -7.59 10.45
N LYS A 96 -25.53 -7.25 11.38
CA LYS A 96 -24.30 -6.52 11.05
C LYS A 96 -23.30 -7.50 10.47
N HIS A 97 -22.82 -7.26 9.25
CA HIS A 97 -21.72 -8.00 8.65
C HIS A 97 -20.45 -7.16 8.76
N LEU A 98 -19.40 -7.72 9.36
CA LEU A 98 -18.09 -7.08 9.45
C LEU A 98 -17.29 -7.40 8.18
N ILE A 99 -16.79 -6.34 7.53
CA ILE A 99 -15.82 -6.46 6.44
C ILE A 99 -14.44 -6.21 7.04
N GLN A 100 -13.55 -7.19 6.89
CA GLN A 100 -12.14 -7.06 7.28
C GLN A 100 -11.29 -6.92 6.02
N LEU A 101 -10.44 -5.90 5.98
CA LEU A 101 -9.39 -5.77 4.99
C LEU A 101 -8.04 -5.96 5.65
N ASN A 102 -7.22 -6.84 5.10
CA ASN A 102 -5.80 -6.92 5.44
C ASN A 102 -4.98 -6.65 4.17
N LEU A 103 -4.00 -5.76 4.28
CA LEU A 103 -2.94 -5.59 3.30
C LEU A 103 -1.77 -6.49 3.67
N ARG A 104 -1.23 -7.22 2.69
CA ARG A 104 -0.07 -8.09 2.82
C ARG A 104 1.00 -7.73 1.80
#